data_AF-A0A850BE92-F1
#
_entry.id   AF-A0A850BE92-F1
#
_cell.length_a   1.000
_cell.length_b   1.000
_cell.length_c   1.000
_cell.angle_alpha   90.00
_cell.angle_beta   90.00
_cell.angle_gamma   90.00
#
_symmetry.space_group_name_H-M   'P 1'
#
loop_
_entity.id
_entity.type
_entity.pdbx_description
1 polymer ?
#
loop_
_entity_poly.entity_id
_entity_poly.type
_entity_poly.pdbx_seq_one_letter_code
_entity_poly.pdbx_strand_id
1 'polypeptide(L)'
;MLEIVPMPLSVQEEFDRYLAPVPRDDPEIRQRSRNLTEMMLRHHPEVREELIEKGIEQGLMPLAHQFERRLGRALTAEEHHALRERFDRLGSNRLGDVVLDLSAAALAAWLADPDAA
;
A
#
# COMPACT_ATOMS: atom_id res chain seq x y z
N MET A 1 -17.94 -21.47 42.29
CA MET A 1 -16.75 -22.04 41.63
C MET A 1 -17.24 -22.70 40.36
N LEU A 2 -16.93 -22.16 39.18
CA LEU A 2 -17.36 -22.75 37.91
C LEU A 2 -16.49 -23.98 37.64
N GLU A 3 -17.08 -25.18 37.65
CA GLU A 3 -16.39 -26.38 37.19
C GLU A 3 -16.25 -26.31 35.67
N ILE A 4 -15.01 -26.18 35.21
CA ILE A 4 -14.68 -26.34 33.80
C ILE A 4 -14.76 -27.84 33.51
N VAL A 5 -15.90 -28.27 33.00
CA VAL A 5 -16.06 -29.64 32.51
C VAL A 5 -15.24 -29.79 31.22
N PRO A 6 -14.30 -30.75 31.13
CA PRO A 6 -13.56 -30.97 29.90
C PRO A 6 -14.53 -31.36 28.78
N MET A 7 -14.42 -30.64 27.67
CA MET A 7 -15.26 -30.85 26.49
C MET A 7 -15.05 -32.29 25.98
N PRO A 8 -16.13 -33.03 25.64
CA PRO A 8 -16.00 -34.34 25.00
C PRO A 8 -15.18 -34.24 23.72
N LEU A 9 -14.31 -35.21 23.44
CA LEU A 9 -13.42 -35.19 22.27
C LEU A 9 -14.17 -34.96 20.94
N SER A 10 -15.37 -35.53 20.79
CA SER A 10 -16.20 -35.31 19.60
C SER A 10 -16.65 -33.86 19.43
N VAL A 11 -16.93 -33.17 20.54
CA VAL A 11 -17.29 -31.75 20.53
C VAL A 11 -16.02 -30.93 20.32
N GLN A 12 -14.88 -31.35 20.88
CA GLN A 12 -13.59 -30.70 20.67
C GLN A 12 -13.15 -30.76 19.20
N GLU A 13 -13.31 -31.90 18.54
CA GLU A 13 -13.02 -32.08 17.11
C GLU A 13 -13.94 -31.23 16.20
N GLU A 14 -15.21 -31.09 16.58
CA GLU A 14 -16.15 -30.23 15.85
C GLU A 14 -15.85 -28.75 16.06
N PHE A 15 -15.48 -28.37 17.29
CA PHE A 15 -15.06 -27.03 17.65
C PHE A 15 -13.75 -26.64 16.94
N ASP A 16 -12.77 -27.54 16.90
CA ASP A 16 -11.51 -27.36 16.20
C ASP A 16 -11.71 -27.27 14.69
N ARG A 17 -12.71 -27.95 14.12
CA ARG A 17 -13.08 -27.79 12.70
C ARG A 17 -13.73 -26.43 12.43
N TYR A 18 -14.55 -25.95 13.35
CA TYR A 18 -15.23 -24.65 13.22
C TYR A 18 -14.27 -23.47 13.43
N LEU A 19 -13.30 -23.63 14.33
CA LEU A 19 -12.27 -22.65 14.64
C LEU A 19 -10.98 -22.85 13.86
N ALA A 20 -10.88 -23.91 13.04
CA ALA A 20 -9.75 -24.13 12.17
C ALA A 20 -9.49 -22.84 11.37
N PRO A 21 -8.23 -22.37 11.31
CA PRO A 21 -7.90 -21.23 10.49
C PRO A 21 -8.36 -21.53 9.07
N VAL A 22 -9.35 -20.78 8.63
CA VAL A 22 -9.87 -20.92 7.28
C VAL A 22 -8.70 -20.64 6.32
N PRO A 23 -8.38 -21.54 5.38
CA PRO A 23 -7.21 -21.37 4.52
C PRO A 23 -7.31 -20.03 3.78
N ARG A 24 -6.36 -19.13 4.05
CA ARG A 24 -6.32 -17.79 3.43
C ARG A 24 -6.19 -17.85 1.89
N ASP A 25 -5.84 -19.01 1.35
CA ASP A 25 -5.65 -19.27 -0.08
C ASP A 25 -6.81 -19.98 -0.79
N ASP A 26 -7.95 -20.18 -0.12
CA ASP A 26 -9.15 -20.68 -0.80
C ASP A 26 -9.63 -19.67 -1.86
N PRO A 27 -9.73 -20.05 -3.15
CA PRO A 27 -10.14 -19.15 -4.22
C PRO A 27 -11.56 -18.61 -4.05
N GLU A 28 -12.49 -19.39 -3.47
CA GLU A 28 -13.86 -18.94 -3.20
C GLU A 28 -13.89 -17.86 -2.13
N ILE A 29 -13.06 -18.02 -1.09
CA ILE A 29 -12.96 -17.05 0.02
C ILE A 29 -12.31 -15.75 -0.45
N ARG A 30 -11.26 -15.83 -1.28
CA ARG A 30 -10.68 -14.65 -1.92
C ARG A 30 -11.70 -13.94 -2.79
N GLN A 31 -12.49 -14.69 -3.56
CA GLN A 31 -13.53 -14.09 -4.39
C GLN A 31 -14.63 -13.43 -3.54
N ARG A 32 -15.10 -14.09 -2.48
CA ARG A 32 -16.10 -13.54 -1.56
C ARG A 32 -15.59 -12.28 -0.86
N SER A 33 -14.33 -12.28 -0.42
CA SER A 33 -13.68 -11.11 0.18
C SER A 33 -13.59 -9.96 -0.82
N ARG A 34 -13.16 -10.21 -2.06
CA ARG A 34 -13.15 -9.21 -3.13
C ARG A 34 -14.54 -8.61 -3.38
N ASN A 35 -15.55 -9.45 -3.53
CA ASN A 35 -16.93 -9.00 -3.76
C ASN A 35 -17.43 -8.12 -2.60
N LEU A 36 -17.13 -8.51 -1.36
CA LEU A 36 -17.50 -7.73 -0.18
C LEU A 36 -16.77 -6.38 -0.15
N THR A 37 -15.47 -6.38 -0.42
CA THR A 37 -14.68 -5.13 -0.51
C THR A 37 -15.21 -4.21 -1.60
N GLU A 38 -15.48 -4.73 -2.80
CA GLU A 38 -16.06 -3.94 -3.90
C GLU A 38 -17.42 -3.35 -3.54
N MET A 39 -18.28 -4.14 -2.88
CA MET A 39 -19.57 -3.66 -2.38
C MET A 39 -19.38 -2.53 -1.36
N MET A 40 -18.51 -2.72 -0.37
CA MET A 40 -18.24 -1.70 0.66
C MET A 40 -17.70 -0.41 0.04
N LEU A 41 -16.71 -0.50 -0.86
CA LEU A 41 -16.13 0.68 -1.52
C LEU A 41 -17.13 1.40 -2.43
N ARG A 42 -18.12 0.70 -2.99
CA ARG A 42 -19.19 1.32 -3.78
C ARG A 42 -20.13 2.15 -2.91
N HIS A 43 -20.41 1.69 -1.69
CA HIS A 43 -21.32 2.37 -0.77
C HIS A 43 -20.64 3.43 0.11
N HIS A 44 -19.30 3.42 0.17
CA HIS A 44 -18.48 4.33 0.97
C HIS A 44 -17.36 4.97 0.10
N PRO A 45 -17.70 5.90 -0.80
CA PRO A 45 -16.71 6.55 -1.67
C PRO A 45 -15.60 7.27 -0.88
N GLU A 46 -15.91 7.83 0.29
CA GLU A 46 -14.95 8.47 1.18
C GLU A 46 -13.83 7.51 1.64
N VAL A 47 -14.20 6.28 1.97
CA VAL A 47 -13.22 5.23 2.35
C VAL A 47 -12.36 4.84 1.16
N ARG A 48 -12.92 4.85 -0.05
CA ARG A 48 -12.18 4.57 -1.28
C ARG A 48 -11.10 5.61 -1.53
N GLU A 49 -11.43 6.89 -1.40
CA GLU A 49 -10.49 8.00 -1.57
C GLU A 49 -9.36 7.93 -0.54
N GLU A 50 -9.69 7.71 0.74
CA GLU A 50 -8.69 7.57 1.81
C GLU A 50 -7.74 6.38 1.54
N LEU A 51 -8.27 5.23 1.11
CA LEU A 51 -7.46 4.06 0.79
C LEU A 51 -6.53 4.29 -0.42
N ILE A 52 -6.99 5.05 -1.42
CA ILE A 52 -6.15 5.45 -2.55
C ILE A 52 -5.03 6.36 -2.07
N GLU A 53 -5.37 7.39 -1.30
CA GLU A 53 -4.38 8.35 -0.79
C GLU A 53 -3.29 7.65 0.01
N LYS A 54 -3.69 6.80 0.96
CA LYS A 54 -2.77 5.98 1.75
C LYS A 54 -1.93 5.03 0.90
N GLY A 55 -2.53 4.46 -0.15
CA GLY A 55 -1.81 3.62 -1.11
C GLY A 55 -0.74 4.39 -1.87
N ILE A 56 -1.02 5.63 -2.26
CA ILE A 56 -0.06 6.49 -2.96
C ILE A 56 1.05 6.93 -2.01
N GLU A 57 0.72 7.37 -0.79
CA GLU A 57 1.72 7.68 0.25
C GLU A 57 2.66 6.49 0.46
N GLN A 58 2.11 5.29 0.63
CA GLN A 58 2.90 4.07 0.81
C GLN A 58 3.81 3.76 -0.39
N GLY A 59 3.33 3.99 -1.62
CA GLY A 59 4.12 3.82 -2.85
C GLY A 59 5.21 4.88 -3.03
N LEU A 60 4.99 6.09 -2.53
CA LEU A 60 5.92 7.21 -2.64
C LEU A 60 7.07 7.16 -1.65
N MET A 61 6.85 6.68 -0.42
CA MET A 61 7.91 6.57 0.59
C MET A 61 9.22 5.94 0.07
N PRO A 62 9.21 4.76 -0.59
CA PRO A 62 10.43 4.17 -1.09
C PRO A 62 11.07 4.97 -2.25
N LEU A 63 10.28 5.68 -3.05
CA LEU A 63 10.80 6.55 -4.12
C LEU A 63 11.43 7.81 -3.53
N ALA A 64 10.77 8.48 -2.58
CA ALA A 64 11.32 9.63 -1.88
C ALA A 64 12.67 9.28 -1.24
N HIS A 65 12.75 8.14 -0.55
CA HIS A 65 14.01 7.66 0.02
C HIS A 65 15.13 7.49 -1.03
N GLN A 66 14.80 6.95 -2.21
CA GLN A 66 15.77 6.79 -3.30
C GLN A 66 16.24 8.13 -3.84
N PHE A 67 15.34 9.11 -3.98
CA PHE A 67 15.68 10.47 -4.41
C PHE A 67 16.62 11.14 -3.40
N GLU A 68 16.29 11.08 -2.10
CA GLU A 68 17.14 11.63 -1.03
C GLU A 68 18.54 11.00 -1.01
N ARG A 69 18.60 9.67 -1.14
CA ARG A 69 19.84 8.91 -1.23
C ARG A 69 20.68 9.35 -2.44
N ARG A 70 20.05 9.58 -3.59
CA ARG A 70 20.72 10.00 -4.82
C ARG A 70 21.22 11.44 -4.74
N LEU A 71 20.46 12.32 -4.10
CA LEU A 71 20.82 13.72 -3.88
C LEU A 71 21.84 13.91 -2.74
N GLY A 72 21.94 12.95 -1.83
CA GLY A 72 22.79 13.04 -0.64
C GLY A 72 22.23 13.99 0.43
N ARG A 73 20.95 14.34 0.36
CA ARG A 73 20.24 15.19 1.33
C ARG A 73 18.76 14.85 1.37
N ALA A 74 18.07 15.25 2.43
CA ALA A 74 16.62 15.17 2.51
C ALA A 74 15.96 16.03 1.42
N LEU A 75 14.76 15.62 0.98
CA LEU A 75 13.93 16.43 0.09
C LEU A 75 13.28 17.56 0.90
N THR A 76 13.09 18.71 0.25
CA THR A 76 12.28 19.79 0.84
C THR A 76 10.79 19.46 0.72
N ALA A 77 9.94 20.20 1.43
CA ALA A 77 8.48 20.04 1.32
C ALA A 77 7.98 20.27 -0.11
N GLU A 78 8.55 21.26 -0.82
CA GLU A 78 8.25 21.57 -2.22
C GLU A 78 8.69 20.43 -3.14
N GLU A 79 9.86 19.82 -2.90
CA GLU A 79 10.32 18.68 -3.68
C GLU A 79 9.49 17.43 -3.42
N HIS A 80 9.03 17.21 -2.18
CA HIS A 80 8.06 16.16 -1.87
C HIS A 80 6.73 16.36 -2.60
N HIS A 81 6.24 17.60 -2.63
CA HIS A 81 5.03 17.96 -3.37
C HIS A 81 5.20 17.71 -4.87
N ALA A 82 6.30 18.19 -5.46
CA ALA A 82 6.59 18.00 -6.87
C ALA A 82 6.78 16.51 -7.23
N LEU A 83 7.35 15.72 -6.33
CA LEU A 83 7.46 14.27 -6.51
C LEU A 83 6.07 13.59 -6.49
N ARG A 84 5.16 14.04 -5.62
CA ARG A 84 3.78 13.55 -5.57
C ARG A 84 3.03 13.85 -6.86
N GLU A 85 3.05 15.10 -7.31
CA GLU A 85 2.38 15.50 -8.57
C GLU A 85 2.92 14.72 -9.77
N ARG A 86 4.24 14.48 -9.81
CA ARG A 86 4.85 13.67 -10.86
C ARG A 86 4.55 12.19 -10.73
N PHE A 87 4.36 11.66 -9.52
CA PHE A 87 3.88 10.29 -9.33
C PHE A 87 2.50 10.11 -9.94
N ASP A 88 1.59 11.05 -9.69
CA ASP A 88 0.22 11.00 -10.22
C ASP A 88 0.21 11.13 -11.76
N ARG A 89 1.15 11.89 -12.34
CA ARG A 89 1.26 12.08 -13.81
C ARG A 89 2.05 10.99 -14.55
N LEU A 90 3.16 10.52 -13.99
CA LEU A 90 4.15 9.68 -14.67
C LEU A 90 4.14 8.23 -14.17
N GLY A 91 3.62 8.00 -12.97
CA GLY A 91 3.62 6.70 -12.30
C GLY A 91 4.97 6.30 -11.70
N SER A 92 4.94 5.26 -10.88
CA SER A 92 6.10 4.78 -10.10
C SER A 92 7.28 4.33 -10.97
N ASN A 93 7.03 3.64 -12.08
CA ASN A 93 8.09 3.10 -12.93
C ASN A 93 8.97 4.21 -13.52
N ARG A 94 8.34 5.26 -14.07
CA ARG A 94 9.07 6.38 -14.66
C ARG A 94 9.91 7.12 -13.64
N LEU A 95 9.40 7.31 -12.43
CA LEU A 95 10.16 7.90 -11.32
C LEU A 95 11.33 7.03 -10.88
N GLY A 96 11.15 5.71 -10.90
CA GLY A 96 12.20 4.72 -10.69
C GLY A 96 13.33 4.84 -11.73
N ASP A 97 12.98 4.99 -13.00
CA ASP A 97 13.97 5.17 -14.07
C ASP A 97 14.74 6.49 -13.87
N VAL A 98 14.03 7.59 -13.60
CA VAL A 98 14.62 8.92 -13.39
C VAL A 98 15.67 8.93 -12.28
N VAL A 99 15.38 8.31 -11.13
CA VAL A 99 16.33 8.29 -10.00
C VAL A 99 17.58 7.44 -10.29
N LEU A 100 17.44 6.41 -11.12
CA LEU A 100 18.54 5.54 -11.52
C LEU A 100 19.41 6.18 -12.63
N ASP A 101 18.77 6.84 -13.59
CA ASP A 101 19.42 7.36 -14.80
C ASP A 101 20.09 8.73 -14.57
N LEU A 102 19.48 9.60 -13.75
CA LEU A 102 19.99 10.94 -13.55
C LEU A 102 21.12 11.01 -12.51
N SER A 103 22.10 11.88 -12.78
CA SER A 103 23.08 12.28 -11.77
C SER A 103 22.41 13.12 -10.67
N ALA A 104 23.04 13.27 -9.51
CA ALA A 104 22.48 14.07 -8.42
C ALA A 104 22.14 15.52 -8.85
N ALA A 105 23.02 16.15 -9.64
CA ALA A 105 22.79 17.50 -10.15
C ALA A 105 21.63 17.56 -11.16
N ALA A 106 21.56 16.58 -12.07
CA ALA A 106 20.46 16.49 -13.03
C ALA A 106 19.12 16.19 -12.35
N LEU A 107 19.13 15.35 -11.30
CA LEU A 107 17.95 15.03 -10.50
C LEU A 107 17.44 16.26 -9.72
N ALA A 108 18.34 17.07 -9.16
CA ALA A 108 17.97 18.32 -8.51
C ALA A 108 17.35 19.32 -9.50
N ALA A 109 17.92 19.43 -10.70
CA ALA A 109 17.37 20.28 -11.77
C ALA A 109 15.99 19.77 -12.23
N TRP A 110 15.85 18.45 -12.40
CA TRP A 110 14.59 17.81 -12.77
C TRP A 110 13.51 18.04 -11.70
N LEU A 111 13.85 17.98 -10.42
CA LEU A 111 12.90 18.29 -9.33
C LEU A 111 12.43 19.74 -9.37
N ALA A 112 13.32 20.68 -9.73
CA ALA A 112 13.02 22.11 -9.80
C ALA A 112 12.24 22.52 -11.06
N ASP A 113 12.22 21.69 -12.11
CA ASP A 113 11.52 21.97 -13.37
C ASP A 113 10.07 21.44 -13.32
N PRO A 114 9.05 22.30 -13.26
CA PRO A 114 7.65 21.88 -13.14
C PRO A 114 7.17 21.03 -14.33
N ASP A 115 7.77 21.20 -15.52
CA ASP A 115 7.33 20.54 -16.75
C ASP A 115 8.12 19.25 -17.06
N ALA A 116 9.09 18.90 -16.22
CA ALA A 116 9.96 17.75 -16.43
C ALA A 116 9.18 16.41 -16.51
N ALA A 117 9.60 15.51 -17.40
CA ALA A 117 8.94 14.22 -17.69
C ALA A 117 9.81 12.98 -17.39
#